data_AF-A0A9E6JXD2-F1
#
_entry.id   AF-A0A9E6JXD2-F1
#
_cell.length_a   1.000
_cell.length_b   1.000
_cell.length_c   1.000
_cell.angle_alpha   90.00
_cell.angle_beta   90.00
_cell.angle_gamma   90.00
#
_symmetry.space_group_name_H-M   'P 1'
#
loop_
_entity.id
_entity.type
_entity.pdbx_description
1 polymer ?
#
loop_
_entity_poly.entity_id
_entity_poly.type
_entity_poly.pdbx_seq_one_letter_code
_entity_poly.pdbx_strand_id
1 'polypeptide(L)'
;MELNTCALLLKNRFRLGGLILVMLICVLQIPSYAQSCVCPEYYGLAPSLTISEDILSFKPKDLLKSSRKQPAIDKATLVFQPIAGQIQELADAHAFSDWMQIQLAMKTAKALYQSPSGQALAAVGLMRALGFNAVLLEFRDADSGEQNTYGVAVASRQKIFGGVMFEHEKSLFILLDLQKESVRKNMNGSATTIILGAENTSASGPSLSPIDLEFLATPRLPMQPQKTTLLWSDTQGSYRLPLTVNANLIRYDASYPQLEVMFHLNRPINADVLTGLIQPLKTIIVQKKFTEDAAVQFLLSFCHHAFTHLDDIKNTGIEHHNSVEETLVANASDCEDFVLLLSVLIRGVLGYPVIGLEYPNHLSLAVALPEGYLKGDRYRYKEKTYVHCDPSFVGGKLGDVQPDFKEMDPKVIPIGNLLISGN
;
A
#
# COMPACT_ATOMS: atom_id res chain seq x y z
N MET A 1 -28.94 26.38 -2.88
CA MET A 1 -29.35 27.44 -1.94
C MET A 1 -28.68 27.15 -0.61
N GLU A 2 -27.77 27.92 -0.04
CA GLU A 2 -26.93 29.08 -0.41
C GLU A 2 -25.86 29.09 0.71
N LEU A 3 -24.59 28.86 0.39
CA LEU A 3 -23.50 29.85 0.41
C LEU A 3 -23.21 30.56 1.75
N ASN A 4 -22.03 30.23 2.28
CA ASN A 4 -21.08 31.05 3.06
C ASN A 4 -21.47 32.49 3.38
N THR A 5 -21.30 32.92 4.64
CA THR A 5 -20.56 34.16 4.93
C THR A 5 -20.00 34.20 6.36
N CYS A 6 -18.68 34.04 6.47
CA CYS A 6 -17.89 34.73 7.49
C CYS A 6 -17.99 36.22 7.23
N ALA A 7 -18.58 37.00 8.14
CA ALA A 7 -18.63 38.45 8.04
C ALA A 7 -17.79 39.11 9.14
N LEU A 8 -16.77 39.82 8.65
CA LEU A 8 -15.89 40.79 9.28
C LEU A 8 -16.55 41.68 10.34
N LEU A 9 -15.75 41.96 11.38
CA LEU A 9 -15.82 43.13 12.25
C LEU A 9 -15.96 44.45 11.44
N LEU A 10 -17.03 45.19 11.68
CA LEU A 10 -17.11 46.61 11.36
C LEU A 10 -17.76 47.38 12.53
N LYS A 11 -16.93 48.16 13.21
CA LYS A 11 -17.35 49.29 14.06
C LYS A 11 -18.12 50.27 13.19
N ASN A 12 -19.36 50.63 13.56
CA ASN A 12 -19.76 52.03 13.50
C ASN A 12 -20.98 52.37 14.36
N ARG A 13 -20.87 53.55 14.97
CA ARG A 13 -21.83 54.19 15.85
C ARG A 13 -23.06 54.65 15.06
N PHE A 14 -24.25 54.38 15.59
CA PHE A 14 -25.40 55.26 15.41
C PHE A 14 -26.10 55.47 16.76
N ARG A 15 -26.12 56.72 17.21
CA ARG A 15 -27.06 57.23 18.22
C ARG A 15 -28.30 57.68 17.47
N LEU A 16 -29.48 57.22 17.88
CA LEU A 16 -30.70 58.05 17.90
C LEU A 16 -31.80 57.35 18.70
N GLY A 17 -32.44 58.10 19.62
CA GLY A 17 -33.84 57.94 20.02
C GLY A 17 -34.17 56.75 20.94
N GLY A 18 -34.61 57.06 22.15
CA GLY A 18 -34.92 56.06 23.17
C GLY A 18 -36.09 55.16 22.82
N LEU A 19 -35.86 53.85 22.93
CA LEU A 19 -36.84 52.84 23.34
C LEU A 19 -36.02 51.67 23.87
N ILE A 20 -36.11 51.42 25.18
CA ILE A 20 -35.46 50.27 25.81
C ILE A 20 -36.24 49.03 25.39
N LEU A 21 -35.79 48.38 24.32
CA LEU A 21 -36.21 47.03 23.98
C LEU A 21 -35.39 46.08 24.85
N VAL A 22 -35.98 45.59 25.95
CA VAL A 22 -35.41 44.46 26.70
C VAL A 22 -35.62 43.21 25.85
N MET A 23 -34.68 42.94 24.94
CA MET A 23 -34.55 41.60 24.35
C MET A 23 -33.98 40.69 25.43
N LEU A 24 -34.85 39.90 26.06
CA LEU A 24 -34.46 38.76 26.85
C LEU A 24 -33.88 37.72 25.89
N ILE A 25 -32.56 37.77 25.65
CA ILE A 25 -31.86 36.70 24.96
C ILE A 25 -31.83 35.52 25.93
N CYS A 26 -32.80 34.63 25.79
CA CYS A 26 -32.71 33.29 26.34
C CYS A 26 -31.55 32.59 25.62
N VAL A 27 -30.34 32.67 26.18
CA VAL A 27 -29.25 31.79 25.79
C VAL A 27 -29.64 30.41 26.31
N LEU A 28 -30.32 29.64 25.46
CA LEU A 28 -30.34 28.20 25.60
C LEU A 28 -28.88 27.76 25.45
N GLN A 29 -28.19 27.60 26.57
CA GLN A 29 -26.99 26.80 26.66
C GLN A 29 -27.41 25.36 26.34
N ILE A 30 -27.49 25.04 25.05
CA ILE A 30 -27.38 23.67 24.62
C ILE A 30 -25.94 23.30 24.99
N PRO A 31 -25.69 22.36 25.92
CA PRO A 31 -24.34 21.86 26.09
C PRO A 31 -23.98 21.19 24.78
N SER A 32 -23.17 21.86 23.96
CA SER A 32 -22.42 21.19 22.91
C SER A 32 -21.43 20.28 23.63
N TYR A 33 -21.87 19.07 23.95
CA TYR A 33 -20.95 17.98 24.25
C TYR A 33 -20.18 17.72 22.95
N ALA A 34 -19.10 18.48 22.73
CA ALA A 34 -18.18 18.20 21.66
C ALA A 34 -17.60 16.81 21.93
N GLN A 35 -18.07 15.82 21.19
CA GLN A 35 -17.61 14.45 21.32
C GLN A 35 -16.12 14.43 20.97
N SER A 36 -15.30 13.83 21.85
CA SER A 36 -13.86 13.77 21.62
C SER A 36 -13.57 12.89 20.40
N CYS A 37 -12.73 13.36 19.48
CA CYS A 37 -12.37 12.63 18.27
C CYS A 37 -10.85 12.71 18.01
N VAL A 38 -10.33 11.73 17.26
CA VAL A 38 -9.00 11.78 16.66
C VAL A 38 -9.13 11.79 15.15
N CYS A 39 -8.39 12.69 14.49
CA CYS A 39 -8.46 12.91 13.06
C CYS A 39 -7.10 12.64 12.38
N PRO A 40 -6.69 11.37 12.23
CA PRO A 40 -5.42 11.05 11.58
C PRO A 40 -5.48 11.37 10.08
N GLU A 41 -4.61 12.25 9.56
CA GLU A 41 -4.43 12.38 8.10
C GLU A 41 -4.03 11.03 7.51
N TYR A 42 -4.65 10.64 6.40
CA TYR A 42 -4.51 9.30 5.86
C TYR A 42 -4.69 9.30 4.35
N TYR A 43 -3.58 9.51 3.62
CA TYR A 43 -3.57 9.58 2.15
C TYR A 43 -4.60 10.56 1.58
N GLY A 44 -4.64 11.77 2.15
CA GLY A 44 -5.61 12.81 1.76
C GLY A 44 -6.99 12.68 2.40
N LEU A 45 -7.28 11.57 3.10
CA LEU A 45 -8.44 11.48 4.00
C LEU A 45 -8.10 12.08 5.37
N ALA A 46 -9.12 12.55 6.07
CA ALA A 46 -9.02 12.98 7.47
C ALA A 46 -10.24 12.45 8.23
N PRO A 47 -10.35 11.11 8.43
CA PRO A 47 -11.47 10.52 9.14
C PRO A 47 -11.58 11.08 10.55
N SER A 48 -12.79 11.45 10.97
CA SER A 48 -13.07 11.85 12.35
C SER A 48 -13.48 10.63 13.15
N LEU A 49 -12.53 10.00 13.84
CA LEU A 49 -12.80 8.82 14.66
C LEU A 49 -13.23 9.23 16.06
N THR A 50 -14.48 8.95 16.38
CA THR A 50 -15.10 9.29 17.66
C THR A 50 -14.58 8.39 18.78
N ILE A 51 -14.21 9.01 19.91
CA ILE A 51 -13.64 8.37 21.09
C ILE A 51 -14.72 8.16 22.14
N SER A 52 -14.85 6.93 22.65
CA SER A 52 -15.75 6.60 23.77
C SER A 52 -15.15 6.99 25.13
N GLU A 53 -16.00 7.14 26.14
CA GLU A 53 -15.55 7.38 27.53
C GLU A 53 -14.68 6.22 28.07
N ASP A 54 -14.93 4.99 27.61
CA ASP A 54 -14.12 3.82 27.95
C ASP A 54 -12.66 3.98 27.47
N ILE A 55 -12.45 4.55 26.29
CA ILE A 55 -11.09 4.81 25.77
C ILE A 55 -10.42 5.95 26.55
N LEU A 56 -11.17 7.02 26.88
CA LEU A 56 -10.65 8.14 27.68
C LEU A 56 -10.24 7.70 29.10
N SER A 57 -10.95 6.72 29.67
CA SER A 57 -10.63 6.16 30.99
C SER A 57 -9.63 4.99 30.94
N PHE A 58 -9.31 4.48 29.76
CA PHE A 58 -8.36 3.38 29.57
C PHE A 58 -6.92 3.84 29.85
N LYS A 59 -6.26 3.20 30.82
CA LYS A 59 -4.88 3.48 31.23
C LYS A 59 -3.95 2.30 30.91
N PRO A 60 -3.44 2.20 29.66
CA PRO A 60 -2.59 1.09 29.23
C PRO A 60 -1.40 0.79 30.14
N LYS A 61 -0.70 1.84 30.60
CA LYS A 61 0.51 1.71 31.43
C LYS A 61 0.27 0.93 32.72
N ASP A 62 -0.89 1.09 33.33
CA ASP A 62 -1.20 0.45 34.61
C ASP A 62 -1.50 -1.04 34.41
N LEU A 63 -2.15 -1.40 33.31
CA LEU A 63 -2.42 -2.79 32.96
C LEU A 63 -1.14 -3.57 32.63
N LEU A 64 -0.17 -2.88 32.02
CA LEU A 64 1.16 -3.44 31.74
C LEU A 64 2.05 -3.54 32.98
N LYS A 65 1.61 -3.19 34.19
CA LYS A 65 2.35 -3.51 35.44
C LYS A 65 2.06 -4.91 35.96
N SER A 66 0.94 -5.52 35.54
CA SER A 66 0.55 -6.88 35.93
C SER A 66 1.55 -7.91 35.42
N SER A 67 1.78 -8.99 36.18
CA SER A 67 2.57 -10.15 35.73
C SER A 67 1.87 -10.96 34.63
N ARG A 68 0.52 -10.92 34.58
CA ARG A 68 -0.28 -11.51 33.49
C ARG A 68 -0.74 -10.42 32.54
N LYS A 69 -0.34 -10.53 31.26
CA LYS A 69 -0.64 -9.53 30.23
C LYS A 69 -1.85 -9.87 29.37
N GLN A 70 -2.27 -11.13 29.30
CA GLN A 70 -3.44 -11.55 28.52
C GLN A 70 -4.72 -10.76 28.86
N PRO A 71 -5.09 -10.55 30.14
CA PRO A 71 -6.29 -9.77 30.46
C PRO A 71 -6.20 -8.31 30.02
N ALA A 72 -4.99 -7.75 29.91
CA ALA A 72 -4.79 -6.39 29.43
C ALA A 72 -5.06 -6.29 27.92
N ILE A 73 -4.63 -7.31 27.16
CA ILE A 73 -4.89 -7.43 25.72
C ILE A 73 -6.39 -7.61 25.48
N ASP A 74 -7.05 -8.53 26.18
CA ASP A 74 -8.49 -8.79 26.03
C ASP A 74 -9.31 -7.54 26.36
N LYS A 75 -8.96 -6.83 27.45
CA LYS A 75 -9.59 -5.57 27.82
C LYS A 75 -9.36 -4.50 26.76
N ALA A 76 -8.15 -4.37 26.22
CA ALA A 76 -7.85 -3.44 25.14
C ALA A 76 -8.73 -3.74 23.92
N THR A 77 -8.80 -5.00 23.48
CA THR A 77 -9.64 -5.42 22.36
C THR A 77 -11.10 -5.02 22.54
N LEU A 78 -11.68 -5.19 23.73
CA LEU A 78 -13.05 -4.77 24.02
C LEU A 78 -13.23 -3.24 23.99
N VAL A 79 -12.32 -2.51 24.63
CA VAL A 79 -12.38 -1.04 24.73
C VAL A 79 -12.29 -0.37 23.34
N PHE A 80 -11.52 -0.94 22.42
CA PHE A 80 -11.31 -0.37 21.09
C PHE A 80 -12.34 -0.81 20.04
N GLN A 81 -13.29 -1.71 20.36
CA GLN A 81 -14.35 -2.14 19.44
C GLN A 81 -15.07 -0.98 18.74
N PRO A 82 -15.49 0.12 19.41
CA PRO A 82 -16.21 1.21 18.75
C PRO A 82 -15.38 1.96 17.70
N ILE A 83 -14.08 2.11 17.92
CA ILE A 83 -13.18 2.74 16.94
C ILE A 83 -12.85 1.77 15.80
N ALA A 84 -12.66 0.48 16.11
CA ALA A 84 -12.46 -0.55 15.10
C ALA A 84 -13.66 -0.61 14.13
N GLY A 85 -14.89 -0.52 14.64
CA GLY A 85 -16.09 -0.43 13.80
C GLY A 85 -16.06 0.76 12.83
N GLN A 86 -15.65 1.95 13.29
CA GLN A 86 -15.51 3.13 12.42
C GLN A 86 -14.39 2.95 11.37
N ILE A 87 -13.29 2.31 11.74
CA ILE A 87 -12.21 1.97 10.79
C ILE A 87 -12.73 0.96 9.74
N GLN A 88 -13.53 -0.02 10.15
CA GLN A 88 -14.15 -0.98 9.23
C GLN A 88 -15.14 -0.30 8.27
N GLU A 89 -15.98 0.61 8.76
CA GLU A 89 -16.89 1.39 7.89
C GLU A 89 -16.12 2.21 6.84
N LEU A 90 -15.00 2.82 7.24
CA LEU A 90 -14.10 3.50 6.30
C LEU A 90 -13.46 2.53 5.31
N ALA A 91 -13.03 1.36 5.79
CA ALA A 91 -12.43 0.33 4.95
C ALA A 91 -13.41 -0.15 3.88
N ASP A 92 -14.66 -0.38 4.23
CA ASP A 92 -15.72 -0.79 3.30
C ASP A 92 -16.04 0.33 2.29
N ALA A 93 -16.18 1.57 2.78
CA ALA A 93 -16.48 2.73 1.95
C ALA A 93 -15.37 3.04 0.93
N HIS A 94 -14.11 2.80 1.30
CA HIS A 94 -12.94 3.17 0.50
C HIS A 94 -12.14 1.97 -0.04
N ALA A 95 -12.61 0.74 0.14
CA ALA A 95 -11.89 -0.48 -0.23
C ALA A 95 -10.45 -0.52 0.33
N PHE A 96 -10.29 -0.26 1.63
CA PHE A 96 -8.97 -0.36 2.27
C PHE A 96 -8.51 -1.81 2.33
N SER A 97 -7.24 -2.03 2.00
CA SER A 97 -6.56 -3.31 2.27
C SER A 97 -6.38 -3.53 3.77
N ASP A 98 -6.07 -4.77 4.16
CA ASP A 98 -5.70 -5.07 5.55
C ASP A 98 -4.51 -4.21 6.01
N TRP A 99 -3.51 -4.01 5.14
CA TRP A 99 -2.38 -3.13 5.44
C TRP A 99 -2.82 -1.69 5.77
N MET A 100 -3.77 -1.15 5.00
CA MET A 100 -4.29 0.19 5.29
C MET A 100 -5.03 0.24 6.64
N GLN A 101 -5.74 -0.82 7.00
CA GLN A 101 -6.41 -0.87 8.30
C GLN A 101 -5.40 -0.95 9.45
N ILE A 102 -4.33 -1.74 9.29
CA ILE A 102 -3.22 -1.84 10.25
C ILE A 102 -2.49 -0.50 10.42
N GLN A 103 -2.19 0.21 9.33
CA GLN A 103 -1.58 1.55 9.40
C GLN A 103 -2.48 2.55 10.11
N LEU A 104 -3.79 2.58 9.79
CA LEU A 104 -4.74 3.46 10.47
C LEU A 104 -4.88 3.12 11.96
N ALA A 105 -4.84 1.84 12.33
CA ALA A 105 -4.82 1.40 13.73
C ALA A 105 -3.57 1.89 14.47
N MET A 106 -2.37 1.76 13.87
CA MET A 106 -1.13 2.29 14.45
C MET A 106 -1.20 3.81 14.63
N LYS A 107 -1.65 4.53 13.59
CA LYS A 107 -1.78 5.99 13.61
C LYS A 107 -2.77 6.48 14.65
N THR A 108 -3.87 5.76 14.81
CA THR A 108 -4.89 6.03 15.85
C THR A 108 -4.33 5.78 17.24
N ALA A 109 -3.63 4.67 17.47
CA ALA A 109 -2.99 4.37 18.75
C ALA A 109 -1.97 5.44 19.17
N LYS A 110 -1.17 5.96 18.23
CA LYS A 110 -0.24 7.08 18.46
C LYS A 110 -0.95 8.36 18.83
N ALA A 111 -2.06 8.67 18.15
CA ALA A 111 -2.84 9.86 18.43
C ALA A 111 -3.50 9.82 19.82
N LEU A 112 -3.90 8.62 20.27
CA LEU A 112 -4.55 8.43 21.57
C LEU A 112 -3.58 8.40 22.76
N TYR A 113 -2.35 7.89 22.59
CA TYR A 113 -1.42 7.70 23.71
C TYR A 113 -0.03 8.25 23.43
N GLN A 114 0.53 8.99 24.40
CA GLN A 114 1.87 9.59 24.30
C GLN A 114 3.00 8.59 24.55
N SER A 115 2.77 7.55 25.36
CA SER A 115 3.84 6.63 25.76
C SER A 115 3.98 5.43 24.83
N PRO A 116 5.20 4.98 24.51
CA PRO A 116 5.43 3.83 23.62
C PRO A 116 4.69 2.55 24.05
N SER A 117 4.70 2.23 25.35
CA SER A 117 4.00 1.04 25.87
C SER A 117 2.48 1.14 25.75
N GLY A 118 1.93 2.35 25.96
CA GLY A 118 0.51 2.60 25.75
C GLY A 118 0.09 2.54 24.29
N GLN A 119 0.93 3.07 23.38
CA GLN A 119 0.73 2.94 21.94
C GLN A 119 0.74 1.48 21.50
N ALA A 120 1.67 0.67 22.02
CA ALA A 120 1.75 -0.76 21.68
C ALA A 120 0.51 -1.54 22.10
N LEU A 121 0.04 -1.38 23.35
CA LEU A 121 -1.17 -2.06 23.81
C LEU A 121 -2.42 -1.57 23.07
N ALA A 122 -2.51 -0.27 22.78
CA ALA A 122 -3.63 0.28 22.03
C ALA A 122 -3.65 -0.21 20.57
N ALA A 123 -2.49 -0.27 19.91
CA ALA A 123 -2.36 -0.80 18.55
C ALA A 123 -2.79 -2.27 18.50
N VAL A 124 -2.29 -3.12 19.40
CA VAL A 124 -2.72 -4.54 19.49
C VAL A 124 -4.22 -4.64 19.76
N GLY A 125 -4.76 -3.84 20.67
CA GLY A 125 -6.18 -3.80 20.99
C GLY A 125 -7.04 -3.45 19.77
N LEU A 126 -6.68 -2.40 19.03
CA LEU A 126 -7.35 -1.97 17.79
C LEU A 126 -7.26 -3.03 16.69
N MET A 127 -6.08 -3.60 16.44
CA MET A 127 -5.89 -4.61 15.40
C MET A 127 -6.68 -5.89 15.70
N ARG A 128 -6.69 -6.35 16.96
CA ARG A 128 -7.53 -7.49 17.38
C ARG A 128 -9.01 -7.15 17.33
N ALA A 129 -9.39 -5.91 17.61
CA ALA A 129 -10.78 -5.46 17.49
C ALA A 129 -11.26 -5.44 16.03
N LEU A 130 -10.36 -5.18 15.08
CA LEU A 130 -10.57 -5.34 13.63
C LEU A 130 -10.55 -6.80 13.18
N GLY A 131 -10.29 -7.76 14.08
CA GLY A 131 -10.24 -9.19 13.76
C GLY A 131 -8.88 -9.71 13.32
N PHE A 132 -7.82 -8.90 13.38
CA PHE A 132 -6.47 -9.33 13.01
C PHE A 132 -5.74 -10.01 14.18
N ASN A 133 -4.98 -11.06 13.88
CA ASN A 133 -4.13 -11.75 14.84
C ASN A 133 -2.88 -10.91 15.12
N ALA A 134 -3.02 -9.92 16.01
CA ALA A 134 -1.94 -9.09 16.51
C ALA A 134 -1.51 -9.53 17.92
N VAL A 135 -0.20 -9.51 18.13
CA VAL A 135 0.46 -9.89 19.39
C VAL A 135 1.27 -8.74 19.95
N LEU A 136 1.31 -8.67 21.28
CA LEU A 136 2.18 -7.76 22.01
C LEU A 136 3.52 -8.46 22.26
N LEU A 137 4.61 -7.78 21.95
CA LEU A 137 5.96 -8.27 22.24
C LEU A 137 6.52 -7.54 23.44
N GLU A 138 7.11 -8.28 24.37
CA GLU A 138 7.86 -7.73 25.49
C GLU A 138 9.34 -8.04 25.28
N PHE A 139 10.15 -6.99 25.11
CA PHE A 139 11.60 -7.11 25.01
C PHE A 139 12.22 -6.89 26.38
N ARG A 140 12.93 -7.91 26.86
CA ARG A 140 13.67 -7.88 28.13
C ARG A 140 15.15 -7.85 27.87
N ASP A 141 15.80 -6.83 28.41
CA ASP A 141 17.24 -6.79 28.50
C ASP A 141 17.64 -7.28 29.89
N ALA A 142 18.28 -8.45 29.95
CA ALA A 142 18.63 -9.09 31.21
C ALA A 142 19.77 -8.36 31.94
N ASP A 143 20.55 -7.55 31.24
CA ASP A 143 21.82 -7.00 31.73
C ASP A 143 21.74 -5.50 32.08
N SER A 144 20.75 -4.76 31.56
CA SER A 144 20.70 -3.29 31.70
C SER A 144 19.89 -2.76 32.88
N GLY A 145 19.05 -3.58 33.52
CA GLY A 145 18.13 -3.13 34.58
C GLY A 145 17.09 -2.09 34.11
N GLU A 146 16.97 -1.89 32.79
CA GLU A 146 16.01 -0.96 32.19
C GLU A 146 14.58 -1.53 32.21
N GLN A 147 13.59 -0.63 32.10
CA GLN A 147 12.19 -1.04 31.96
C GLN A 147 11.96 -1.77 30.65
N ASN A 148 11.21 -2.87 30.71
CA ASN A 148 10.81 -3.65 29.54
C ASN A 148 10.20 -2.75 28.45
N THR A 149 10.67 -2.92 27.22
CA THR A 149 10.10 -2.22 26.06
C THR A 149 9.09 -3.11 25.36
N TYR A 150 8.11 -2.49 24.70
CA TYR A 150 7.01 -3.21 24.05
C TYR A 150 7.02 -3.00 22.55
N GLY A 151 6.78 -4.07 21.80
CA GLY A 151 6.60 -4.07 20.35
C GLY A 151 5.26 -4.65 19.94
N VAL A 152 4.96 -4.57 18.66
CA VAL A 152 3.72 -5.08 18.06
C VAL A 152 4.10 -5.90 16.85
N ALA A 153 3.49 -7.07 16.72
CA ALA A 153 3.56 -7.86 15.50
C ALA A 153 2.16 -8.31 15.08
N VAL A 154 1.97 -8.55 13.79
CA VAL A 154 0.71 -9.03 13.22
C VAL A 154 0.97 -10.24 12.35
N ALA A 155 0.13 -11.27 12.48
CA ALA A 155 0.26 -12.46 11.66
C ALA A 155 -0.07 -12.12 10.20
N SER A 156 0.66 -12.71 9.25
CA SER A 156 0.48 -12.48 7.82
C SER A 156 0.41 -13.79 7.05
N ARG A 157 -0.39 -13.80 5.98
CA ARG A 157 -0.49 -14.92 5.04
C ARG A 157 0.71 -15.01 4.11
N GLN A 158 1.31 -13.87 3.77
CA GLN A 158 2.41 -13.76 2.81
C GLN A 158 3.73 -13.46 3.52
N LYS A 159 4.83 -13.93 2.92
CA LYS A 159 6.16 -13.47 3.28
C LYS A 159 6.37 -12.05 2.76
N ILE A 160 7.13 -11.26 3.52
CA ILE A 160 7.56 -9.93 3.12
C ILE A 160 9.09 -9.87 3.01
N PHE A 161 9.58 -8.91 2.24
CA PHE A 161 10.99 -8.59 2.07
C PHE A 161 11.31 -7.22 2.69
N GLY A 162 12.58 -7.02 3.07
CA GLY A 162 13.03 -5.76 3.67
C GLY A 162 12.51 -5.47 5.08
N GLY A 163 11.98 -6.50 5.78
CA GLY A 163 11.40 -6.39 7.11
C GLY A 163 11.66 -7.59 8.01
N VAL A 164 11.46 -7.41 9.32
CA VAL A 164 11.62 -8.48 10.31
C VAL A 164 10.36 -9.33 10.38
N MET A 165 10.54 -10.62 10.15
CA MET A 165 9.52 -11.65 10.37
C MET A 165 10.00 -12.72 11.35
N PHE A 166 9.06 -13.38 12.02
CA PHE A 166 9.34 -14.56 12.82
C PHE A 166 8.16 -15.52 12.78
N GLU A 167 8.44 -16.81 12.98
CA GLU A 167 7.40 -17.82 13.09
C GLU A 167 7.08 -18.11 14.56
N HIS A 168 5.80 -18.24 14.87
CA HIS A 168 5.32 -18.68 16.19
C HIS A 168 4.03 -19.49 16.02
N GLU A 169 3.97 -20.68 16.63
CA GLU A 169 2.81 -21.59 16.54
C GLU A 169 2.32 -21.81 15.08
N LYS A 170 3.26 -21.99 14.15
CA LYS A 170 3.01 -22.15 12.69
C LYS A 170 2.40 -20.93 11.98
N SER A 171 2.31 -19.79 12.67
CA SER A 171 1.92 -18.52 12.07
C SER A 171 3.14 -17.66 11.82
N LEU A 172 3.18 -17.01 10.66
CA LEU A 172 4.20 -16.03 10.31
C LEU A 172 3.78 -14.66 10.82
N PHE A 173 4.62 -13.99 11.60
CA PHE A 173 4.37 -12.66 12.13
C PHE A 173 5.32 -11.64 11.53
N ILE A 174 4.77 -10.47 11.19
CA ILE A 174 5.52 -9.29 10.75
C ILE A 174 5.67 -8.34 11.92
N LEU A 175 6.89 -7.91 12.19
CA LEU A 175 7.18 -6.91 13.22
C LEU A 175 6.88 -5.49 12.71
N LEU A 176 6.13 -4.72 13.48
CA LEU A 176 5.70 -3.36 13.10
C LEU A 176 6.52 -2.28 13.80
N ASP A 177 6.74 -1.16 13.11
CA ASP A 177 7.27 0.08 13.65
C ASP A 177 6.11 1.08 13.82
N LEU A 178 5.65 1.22 15.07
CA LEU A 178 4.55 2.14 15.38
C LEU A 178 4.92 3.59 15.09
N GLN A 179 6.18 4.00 15.22
CA GLN A 179 6.53 5.40 15.00
C GLN A 179 6.54 5.75 13.52
N LYS A 180 6.96 4.80 12.68
CA LYS A 180 6.99 4.97 11.23
C LYS A 180 5.71 4.52 10.53
N GLU A 181 4.80 3.86 11.24
CA GLU A 181 3.57 3.30 10.69
C GLU A 181 3.88 2.34 9.52
N SER A 182 4.96 1.57 9.68
CA SER A 182 5.55 0.72 8.65
C SER A 182 5.95 -0.64 9.21
N VAL A 183 6.40 -1.53 8.34
CA VAL A 183 7.15 -2.71 8.75
C VAL A 183 8.47 -2.28 9.39
N ARG A 184 8.87 -2.99 10.43
CA ARG A 184 10.15 -2.78 11.10
C ARG A 184 11.28 -3.47 10.34
N LYS A 185 12.34 -2.73 10.02
CA LYS A 185 13.47 -3.23 9.22
C LYS A 185 14.49 -4.05 10.02
N ASN A 186 14.68 -3.72 11.30
CA ASN A 186 15.69 -4.35 12.17
C ASN A 186 15.10 -4.72 13.55
N MET A 187 15.55 -5.84 14.12
CA MET A 187 15.22 -6.22 15.49
C MET A 187 16.10 -5.43 16.48
N ASN A 188 15.57 -5.07 17.65
CA ASN A 188 16.43 -4.65 18.77
C ASN A 188 17.33 -5.84 19.13
N GLY A 189 18.61 -5.60 19.48
CA GLY A 189 19.70 -6.59 19.65
C GLY A 189 19.44 -7.76 20.63
N SER A 190 20.38 -8.12 21.50
CA SER A 190 20.32 -9.34 22.36
C SER A 190 19.16 -9.45 23.38
N ALA A 191 18.07 -8.71 23.22
CA ALA A 191 16.91 -8.76 24.10
C ALA A 191 16.15 -10.09 23.95
N THR A 192 15.82 -10.71 25.07
CA THR A 192 14.89 -11.84 25.08
C THR A 192 13.50 -11.33 24.74
N THR A 193 12.85 -11.95 23.75
CA THR A 193 11.50 -11.55 23.30
C THR A 193 10.46 -12.53 23.84
N ILE A 194 9.45 -12.00 24.53
CA ILE A 194 8.29 -12.76 24.98
C ILE A 194 7.08 -12.34 24.14
N ILE A 195 6.41 -13.33 23.56
CA ILE A 195 5.20 -13.13 22.75
C ILE A 195 3.99 -13.26 23.68
N LEU A 196 3.13 -12.26 23.67
CA LEU A 196 1.94 -12.17 24.53
C LEU A 196 0.70 -12.06 23.65
N GLY A 197 -0.35 -12.83 23.97
CA GLY A 197 -1.57 -12.84 23.16
C GLY A 197 -1.55 -13.80 21.98
N ALA A 198 -0.57 -14.71 21.90
CA ALA A 198 -0.50 -15.75 20.87
C ALA A 198 -1.60 -16.82 21.02
N GLU A 199 -2.09 -17.03 22.24
CA GLU A 199 -3.22 -17.92 22.47
C GLU A 199 -4.46 -17.34 21.77
N ASN A 200 -4.92 -18.02 20.71
CA ASN A 200 -6.18 -17.77 20.01
C ASN A 200 -7.41 -18.13 20.88
N THR A 201 -7.33 -17.92 22.19
CA THR A 201 -8.42 -18.22 23.13
C THR A 201 -9.42 -17.06 23.09
N SER A 202 -10.28 -17.09 22.09
CA SER A 202 -11.54 -16.36 22.19
C SER A 202 -12.40 -17.03 23.26
N ALA A 203 -12.49 -16.40 24.43
CA ALA A 203 -13.54 -16.73 25.39
C ALA A 203 -14.90 -16.07 25.03
N SER A 204 -14.92 -15.14 24.04
CA SER A 204 -16.16 -14.43 23.61
C SER A 204 -16.01 -13.48 22.39
N GLY A 205 -14.91 -13.53 21.62
CA GLY A 205 -14.65 -12.70 20.43
C GLY A 205 -14.61 -13.44 19.08
N PRO A 206 -14.55 -12.74 17.95
CA PRO A 206 -14.37 -13.35 16.63
C PRO A 206 -13.02 -14.09 16.54
N SER A 207 -12.96 -15.12 15.69
CA SER A 207 -11.70 -15.78 15.35
C SER A 207 -10.74 -14.77 14.72
N LEU A 208 -9.53 -14.64 15.27
CA LEU A 208 -8.52 -13.75 14.72
C LEU A 208 -7.90 -14.35 13.45
N SER A 209 -7.64 -13.50 12.47
CA SER A 209 -7.08 -13.91 11.17
C SER A 209 -5.74 -13.22 10.89
N PRO A 210 -4.80 -13.87 10.20
CA PRO A 210 -3.64 -13.18 9.64
C PRO A 210 -4.09 -12.18 8.58
N ILE A 211 -3.35 -11.07 8.46
CA ILE A 211 -3.57 -10.08 7.40
C ILE A 211 -3.28 -10.68 6.03
N ASP A 212 -4.07 -10.27 5.05
CA ASP A 212 -3.87 -10.58 3.66
C ASP A 212 -3.23 -9.38 2.94
N LEU A 213 -2.01 -9.61 2.42
CA LEU A 213 -1.26 -8.61 1.68
C LEU A 213 -1.44 -8.77 0.16
N GLU A 214 -2.30 -9.67 -0.31
CA GLU A 214 -2.62 -9.74 -1.74
C GLU A 214 -3.35 -8.49 -2.23
N PHE A 215 -2.96 -8.01 -3.41
CA PHE A 215 -3.57 -6.86 -4.06
C PHE A 215 -4.94 -7.24 -4.65
N LEU A 216 -5.98 -7.31 -3.82
CA LEU A 216 -7.33 -7.66 -4.28
C LEU A 216 -8.04 -6.50 -5.01
N ALA A 217 -7.77 -5.26 -4.59
CA ALA A 217 -8.33 -4.06 -5.18
C ALA A 217 -7.44 -2.84 -4.91
N THR A 218 -7.58 -1.81 -5.73
CA THR A 218 -7.00 -0.49 -5.51
C THR A 218 -7.92 0.32 -4.57
N PRO A 219 -7.38 0.92 -3.49
CA PRO A 219 -8.19 1.73 -2.58
C PRO A 219 -8.72 3.01 -3.26
N ARG A 220 -9.94 3.40 -2.90
CA ARG A 220 -10.60 4.63 -3.35
C ARG A 220 -10.16 5.82 -2.52
N LEU A 221 -9.02 6.38 -2.88
CA LEU A 221 -8.43 7.56 -2.23
C LEU A 221 -8.83 8.87 -2.93
N PRO A 222 -8.93 10.00 -2.21
CA PRO A 222 -9.13 11.30 -2.82
C PRO A 222 -8.10 11.57 -3.90
N MET A 223 -8.51 12.15 -5.03
CA MET A 223 -7.60 12.50 -6.11
C MET A 223 -6.70 13.66 -5.69
N GLN A 224 -5.39 13.40 -5.59
CA GLN A 224 -4.35 14.43 -5.52
C GLN A 224 -3.56 14.39 -6.83
N PRO A 225 -3.83 15.28 -7.80
CA PRO A 225 -3.28 15.14 -9.14
C PRO A 225 -1.78 15.41 -9.18
N GLN A 226 -1.02 14.43 -9.69
CA GLN A 226 0.37 14.58 -10.07
C GLN A 226 0.48 14.41 -11.58
N LYS A 227 0.92 15.48 -12.25
CA LYS A 227 1.03 15.52 -13.72
C LYS A 227 2.44 15.16 -14.14
N THR A 228 2.56 14.35 -15.18
CA THR A 228 3.83 14.08 -15.86
C THR A 228 3.60 13.97 -17.37
N THR A 229 4.67 13.97 -18.15
CA THR A 229 4.62 13.78 -19.60
C THR A 229 5.73 12.84 -20.01
N LEU A 230 5.35 11.69 -20.57
CA LEU A 230 6.28 10.71 -21.10
C LEU A 230 6.59 11.07 -22.56
N LEU A 231 7.87 11.08 -22.88
CA LEU A 231 8.40 11.35 -24.21
C LEU A 231 9.29 10.18 -24.59
N TRP A 232 9.06 9.60 -25.77
CA TRP A 232 9.94 8.56 -26.29
C TRP A 232 9.97 8.63 -27.80
N SER A 233 11.00 8.03 -28.39
CA SER A 233 11.09 7.87 -29.84
C SER A 233 11.52 6.45 -30.18
N ASP A 234 11.08 5.99 -31.33
CA ASP A 234 11.50 4.73 -31.91
C ASP A 234 11.71 4.89 -33.43
N THR A 235 11.86 3.77 -34.14
CA THR A 235 12.02 3.79 -35.61
C THR A 235 10.77 4.25 -36.37
N GLN A 236 9.61 4.33 -35.70
CA GLN A 236 8.31 4.71 -36.25
C GLN A 236 7.91 6.16 -35.94
N GLY A 237 8.64 6.85 -35.07
CA GLY A 237 8.51 8.29 -34.81
C GLY A 237 8.79 8.70 -33.36
N SER A 238 8.38 9.92 -33.03
CA SER A 238 8.42 10.46 -31.67
C SER A 238 7.00 10.57 -31.11
N TYR A 239 6.86 10.28 -29.82
CA TYR A 239 5.58 10.23 -29.13
C TYR A 239 5.62 11.08 -27.87
N ARG A 240 4.43 11.57 -27.51
CA ARG A 240 4.21 12.38 -26.32
C ARG A 240 2.92 11.93 -25.65
N LEU A 241 3.02 11.53 -24.39
CA LEU A 241 1.88 11.09 -23.59
C LEU A 241 1.82 11.92 -22.29
N PRO A 242 0.95 12.96 -22.22
CA PRO A 242 0.65 13.59 -20.95
C PRO A 242 -0.23 12.65 -20.12
N LEU A 243 0.08 12.51 -18.83
CA LEU A 243 -0.72 11.72 -17.89
C LEU A 243 -0.86 12.44 -16.55
N THR A 244 -1.90 12.06 -15.82
CA THR A 244 -2.13 12.47 -14.43
C THR A 244 -2.39 11.22 -13.62
N VAL A 245 -1.68 11.09 -12.50
CA VAL A 245 -1.83 9.99 -11.55
C VAL A 245 -2.21 10.55 -10.18
N ASN A 246 -2.78 9.70 -9.32
CA ASN A 246 -3.13 10.07 -7.96
C ASN A 246 -1.94 9.94 -7.00
N ALA A 247 -1.38 11.07 -6.55
CA ALA A 247 -0.27 11.10 -5.60
C ALA A 247 -0.60 10.43 -4.25
N ASN A 248 -1.87 10.40 -3.84
CA ASN A 248 -2.28 9.68 -2.63
C ASN A 248 -2.11 8.18 -2.78
N LEU A 249 -2.41 7.64 -3.97
CA LEU A 249 -2.25 6.22 -4.25
C LEU A 249 -0.76 5.83 -4.32
N ILE A 250 0.07 6.67 -4.92
CA ILE A 250 1.54 6.48 -4.97
C ILE A 250 2.14 6.47 -3.56
N ARG A 251 1.72 7.40 -2.69
CA ARG A 251 2.16 7.40 -1.27
C ARG A 251 1.74 6.12 -0.54
N TYR A 252 0.57 5.57 -0.87
CA TYR A 252 0.11 4.30 -0.33
C TYR A 252 0.98 3.14 -0.83
N ASP A 253 1.23 3.07 -2.12
CA ASP A 253 2.06 2.03 -2.76
C ASP A 253 3.47 2.00 -2.17
N ALA A 254 4.10 3.16 -2.05
CA ALA A 254 5.43 3.33 -1.45
C ALA A 254 5.51 2.86 0.02
N SER A 255 4.37 2.76 0.71
CA SER A 255 4.30 2.31 2.10
C SER A 255 3.92 0.84 2.25
N TYR A 256 3.54 0.17 1.16
CA TYR A 256 3.08 -1.21 1.16
C TYR A 256 4.27 -2.17 1.43
N PRO A 257 4.10 -3.26 2.19
CA PRO A 257 5.17 -4.23 2.40
C PRO A 257 5.63 -4.85 1.08
N GLN A 258 6.93 -5.00 0.89
CA GLN A 258 7.48 -5.67 -0.29
C GLN A 258 7.17 -7.17 -0.25
N LEU A 259 6.55 -7.69 -1.29
CA LEU A 259 6.14 -9.10 -1.41
C LEU A 259 6.97 -9.85 -2.45
N GLU A 260 6.74 -11.16 -2.57
CA GLU A 260 7.28 -11.93 -3.68
C GLU A 260 6.79 -11.34 -5.02
N VAL A 261 7.68 -11.30 -6.02
CA VAL A 261 7.46 -10.71 -7.35
C VAL A 261 6.14 -11.15 -8.00
N MET A 262 5.72 -12.40 -7.75
CA MET A 262 4.46 -12.92 -8.30
C MET A 262 3.22 -12.11 -7.87
N PHE A 263 3.22 -11.52 -6.67
CA PHE A 263 2.11 -10.67 -6.20
C PHE A 263 2.08 -9.35 -6.95
N HIS A 264 3.24 -8.75 -7.18
CA HIS A 264 3.39 -7.51 -7.94
C HIS A 264 2.97 -7.69 -9.42
N LEU A 265 3.40 -8.78 -10.07
CA LEU A 265 3.01 -9.09 -11.45
C LEU A 265 1.49 -9.31 -11.65
N ASN A 266 0.80 -9.75 -10.59
CA ASN A 266 -0.63 -10.02 -10.61
C ASN A 266 -1.48 -8.90 -9.99
N ARG A 267 -0.86 -7.76 -9.66
CA ARG A 267 -1.54 -6.60 -9.10
C ARG A 267 -2.55 -6.00 -10.10
N PRO A 268 -3.80 -5.69 -9.68
CA PRO A 268 -4.76 -4.97 -10.50
C PRO A 268 -4.29 -3.54 -10.82
N ILE A 269 -4.66 -3.05 -12.00
CA ILE A 269 -4.44 -1.65 -12.36
C ILE A 269 -5.64 -0.78 -11.99
N ASN A 270 -5.39 0.49 -11.72
CA ASN A 270 -6.43 1.48 -11.44
C ASN A 270 -6.97 2.15 -12.72
N ALA A 271 -8.02 2.97 -12.56
CA ALA A 271 -8.67 3.68 -13.67
C ALA A 271 -7.77 4.75 -14.33
N ASP A 272 -6.87 5.39 -13.59
CA ASP A 272 -5.91 6.37 -14.11
C ASP A 272 -4.91 5.70 -15.07
N VAL A 273 -4.40 4.52 -14.71
CA VAL A 273 -3.52 3.71 -15.59
C VAL A 273 -4.28 3.24 -16.83
N LEU A 274 -5.51 2.76 -16.66
CA LEU A 274 -6.32 2.30 -17.78
C LEU A 274 -6.58 3.43 -18.80
N THR A 275 -7.04 4.59 -18.33
CA THR A 275 -7.46 5.71 -19.18
C THR A 275 -6.29 6.58 -19.65
N GLY A 276 -5.29 6.78 -18.80
CA GLY A 276 -4.14 7.64 -19.06
C GLY A 276 -2.98 6.96 -19.78
N LEU A 277 -2.84 5.64 -19.67
CA LEU A 277 -1.72 4.88 -20.26
C LEU A 277 -2.20 3.85 -21.28
N ILE A 278 -3.06 2.92 -20.88
CA ILE A 278 -3.43 1.77 -21.71
C ILE A 278 -4.23 2.20 -22.96
N GLN A 279 -5.29 2.98 -22.79
CA GLN A 279 -6.15 3.41 -23.91
C GLN A 279 -5.42 4.28 -24.95
N PRO A 280 -4.58 5.27 -24.56
CA PRO A 280 -3.79 6.05 -25.52
C PRO A 280 -2.79 5.20 -26.30
N LEU A 281 -2.04 4.32 -25.64
CA LEU A 281 -1.09 3.44 -26.33
C LEU A 281 -1.80 2.49 -27.30
N LYS A 282 -2.95 1.93 -26.91
CA LYS A 282 -3.80 1.13 -27.79
C LYS A 282 -4.25 1.90 -29.03
N THR A 283 -4.63 3.17 -28.85
CA THR A 283 -5.04 4.06 -29.95
C THR A 283 -3.89 4.26 -30.95
N ILE A 284 -2.67 4.49 -30.47
CA ILE A 284 -1.48 4.65 -31.32
C ILE A 284 -1.23 3.39 -32.16
N ILE A 285 -1.23 2.22 -31.52
CA ILE A 285 -0.98 0.93 -32.20
C ILE A 285 -2.00 0.67 -33.31
N VAL A 286 -3.29 0.93 -33.05
CA VAL A 286 -4.36 0.77 -34.04
C VAL A 286 -4.20 1.77 -35.20
N GLN A 287 -3.94 3.04 -34.90
CA GLN A 287 -3.77 4.08 -35.93
C GLN A 287 -2.57 3.83 -36.83
N LYS A 288 -1.46 3.36 -36.25
CA LYS A 288 -0.23 3.00 -36.97
C LYS A 288 -0.32 1.66 -37.70
N LYS A 289 -1.35 0.85 -37.41
CA LYS A 289 -1.58 -0.48 -38.00
C LYS A 289 -0.38 -1.42 -37.79
N PHE A 290 0.16 -1.45 -36.57
CA PHE A 290 1.26 -2.35 -36.27
C PHE A 290 0.81 -3.81 -36.35
N THR A 291 1.71 -4.65 -36.87
CA THR A 291 1.62 -6.12 -36.75
C THR A 291 1.79 -6.52 -35.28
N GLU A 292 1.45 -7.76 -34.95
CA GLU A 292 1.48 -8.28 -33.58
C GLU A 292 2.87 -8.14 -32.93
N ASP A 293 3.93 -8.46 -33.67
CA ASP A 293 5.32 -8.34 -33.23
C ASP A 293 5.79 -6.89 -33.16
N ALA A 294 5.40 -6.06 -34.12
CA ALA A 294 5.70 -4.62 -34.10
C ALA A 294 5.01 -3.91 -32.93
N ALA A 295 3.81 -4.35 -32.55
CA ALA A 295 3.06 -3.82 -31.42
C ALA A 295 3.75 -4.16 -30.08
N VAL A 296 4.24 -5.40 -29.91
CA VAL A 296 5.06 -5.77 -28.74
C VAL A 296 6.37 -4.98 -28.72
N GLN A 297 7.06 -4.89 -29.86
CA GLN A 297 8.32 -4.14 -29.97
C GLN A 297 8.15 -2.64 -29.67
N PHE A 298 7.00 -2.06 -30.03
CA PHE A 298 6.64 -0.68 -29.71
C PHE A 298 6.50 -0.47 -28.20
N LEU A 299 5.80 -1.36 -27.50
CA LEU A 299 5.66 -1.30 -26.03
C LEU A 299 7.00 -1.53 -25.32
N LEU A 300 7.83 -2.44 -25.84
CA LEU A 300 9.20 -2.65 -25.35
C LEU A 300 10.04 -1.37 -25.52
N SER A 301 9.96 -0.72 -26.68
CA SER A 301 10.65 0.54 -26.96
C SER A 301 10.19 1.68 -26.05
N PHE A 302 8.90 1.71 -25.70
CA PHE A 302 8.37 2.65 -24.71
C PHE A 302 9.08 2.47 -23.35
N CYS A 303 9.21 1.25 -22.84
CA CYS A 303 9.96 0.97 -21.61
C CYS A 303 11.44 1.36 -21.72
N HIS A 304 12.10 1.13 -22.87
CA HIS A 304 13.50 1.49 -23.06
C HIS A 304 13.77 2.99 -23.06
N HIS A 305 12.85 3.80 -23.59
CA HIS A 305 13.17 5.18 -23.97
C HIS A 305 12.31 6.25 -23.29
N ALA A 306 11.19 5.89 -22.65
CA ALA A 306 10.36 6.84 -21.93
C ALA A 306 10.86 7.14 -20.50
N PHE A 307 11.81 6.35 -20.01
CA PHE A 307 12.27 6.35 -18.62
C PHE A 307 13.80 6.35 -18.52
N THR A 308 14.32 6.78 -17.38
CA THR A 308 15.75 6.68 -17.06
C THR A 308 16.02 5.38 -16.32
N HIS A 309 17.02 4.61 -16.75
CA HIS A 309 17.42 3.34 -16.13
C HIS A 309 18.49 3.58 -15.06
N LEU A 310 18.21 3.29 -13.78
CA LEU A 310 19.19 3.32 -12.69
C LEU A 310 18.84 2.28 -11.62
N ASP A 311 19.83 1.52 -11.14
CA ASP A 311 19.64 0.54 -10.06
C ASP A 311 19.22 1.22 -8.74
N ASP A 312 18.19 0.70 -8.10
CA ASP A 312 17.62 1.21 -6.85
C ASP A 312 18.64 1.31 -5.71
N ILE A 313 19.45 0.28 -5.50
CA ILE A 313 20.50 0.29 -4.47
C ILE A 313 21.52 1.40 -4.74
N LYS A 314 21.83 1.68 -6.00
CA LYS A 314 22.76 2.75 -6.37
C LYS A 314 22.13 4.14 -6.22
N ASN A 315 20.81 4.24 -6.32
CA ASN A 315 20.07 5.50 -6.31
C ASN A 315 19.55 5.89 -4.92
N THR A 316 18.95 4.95 -4.18
CA THR A 316 18.26 5.17 -2.90
C THR A 316 18.91 4.40 -1.73
N GLY A 317 19.73 3.39 -2.01
CA GLY A 317 20.37 2.52 -1.01
C GLY A 317 19.43 1.46 -0.41
N ILE A 318 18.21 1.33 -0.93
CA ILE A 318 17.19 0.37 -0.49
C ILE A 318 16.54 -0.23 -1.74
N GLU A 319 16.43 -1.55 -1.80
CA GLU A 319 15.68 -2.27 -2.85
C GLU A 319 14.17 -2.05 -2.65
N HIS A 320 13.48 -1.53 -3.67
CA HIS A 320 12.02 -1.29 -3.65
C HIS A 320 11.41 -1.53 -5.03
N HIS A 321 10.62 -2.59 -5.18
CA HIS A 321 9.85 -2.77 -6.41
C HIS A 321 8.76 -1.69 -6.50
N ASN A 322 8.87 -0.81 -7.49
CA ASN A 322 7.87 0.21 -7.76
C ASN A 322 6.60 -0.41 -8.33
N SER A 323 5.45 0.12 -7.93
CA SER A 323 4.20 -0.08 -8.65
C SER A 323 4.28 0.53 -10.06
N VAL A 324 3.31 0.20 -10.92
CA VAL A 324 3.21 0.83 -12.24
C VAL A 324 3.02 2.34 -12.10
N GLU A 325 2.19 2.75 -11.14
CA GLU A 325 1.93 4.15 -10.82
C GLU A 325 3.19 4.88 -10.35
N GLU A 326 3.99 4.25 -9.48
CA GLU A 326 5.30 4.76 -9.05
C GLU A 326 6.26 4.90 -10.23
N THR A 327 6.41 3.85 -11.04
CA THR A 327 7.29 3.83 -12.24
C THR A 327 6.96 4.97 -13.21
N LEU A 328 5.68 5.29 -13.40
CA LEU A 328 5.23 6.34 -14.32
C LEU A 328 5.67 7.76 -13.90
N VAL A 329 6.00 7.98 -12.62
CA VAL A 329 6.44 9.27 -12.09
C VAL A 329 7.84 9.24 -11.48
N ALA A 330 8.47 8.07 -11.43
CA ALA A 330 9.81 7.91 -10.90
C ALA A 330 10.84 8.65 -11.77
N ASN A 331 11.88 9.17 -11.11
CA ASN A 331 12.99 9.79 -11.83
C ASN A 331 13.88 8.73 -12.49
N ALA A 332 13.93 7.52 -11.92
CA ALA A 332 14.57 6.35 -12.48
C ALA A 332 13.96 5.07 -11.88
N SER A 333 14.08 3.98 -12.62
CA SER A 333 13.57 2.65 -12.30
C SER A 333 14.58 1.58 -12.71
N ASP A 334 14.49 0.40 -12.11
CA ASP A 334 15.35 -0.75 -12.36
C ASP A 334 14.65 -1.88 -13.14
N CYS A 335 15.23 -3.10 -13.15
CA CYS A 335 14.79 -4.15 -14.06
C CYS A 335 13.41 -4.71 -13.68
N GLU A 336 13.13 -4.87 -12.39
CA GLU A 336 11.87 -5.38 -11.86
C GLU A 336 10.72 -4.45 -12.20
N ASP A 337 10.90 -3.14 -12.02
CA ASP A 337 9.91 -2.11 -12.34
C ASP A 337 9.47 -2.16 -13.80
N PHE A 338 10.44 -2.24 -14.72
CA PHE A 338 10.15 -2.27 -16.14
C PHE A 338 9.50 -3.57 -16.57
N VAL A 339 9.82 -4.69 -15.91
CA VAL A 339 9.11 -5.96 -16.10
C VAL A 339 7.66 -5.83 -15.65
N LEU A 340 7.39 -5.25 -14.48
CA LEU A 340 6.02 -5.01 -14.01
C LEU A 340 5.24 -4.13 -15.00
N LEU A 341 5.83 -3.00 -15.42
CA LEU A 341 5.23 -2.08 -16.38
C LEU A 341 4.94 -2.77 -17.73
N LEU A 342 5.94 -3.44 -18.32
CA LEU A 342 5.76 -4.10 -19.62
C LEU A 342 4.70 -5.21 -19.55
N SER A 343 4.64 -5.95 -18.43
CA SER A 343 3.63 -7.00 -18.23
C SER A 343 2.20 -6.43 -18.27
N VAL A 344 2.00 -5.24 -17.70
CA VAL A 344 0.73 -4.53 -17.69
C VAL A 344 0.41 -3.98 -19.07
N LEU A 345 1.41 -3.39 -19.75
CA LEU A 345 1.24 -2.85 -21.09
C LEU A 345 0.83 -3.94 -22.09
N ILE A 346 1.53 -5.08 -22.13
CA ILE A 346 1.22 -6.16 -23.07
C ILE A 346 -0.19 -6.72 -22.82
N ARG A 347 -0.53 -7.00 -21.56
CA ARG A 347 -1.85 -7.55 -21.22
C ARG A 347 -2.98 -6.53 -21.45
N GLY A 348 -2.78 -5.26 -21.10
CA GLY A 348 -3.82 -4.24 -21.17
C GLY A 348 -4.02 -3.68 -22.58
N VAL A 349 -2.93 -3.44 -23.32
CA VAL A 349 -2.96 -2.84 -24.64
C VAL A 349 -3.27 -3.90 -25.71
N LEU A 350 -2.58 -5.03 -25.67
CA LEU A 350 -2.64 -6.07 -26.70
C LEU A 350 -3.55 -7.25 -26.32
N GLY A 351 -3.80 -7.47 -25.03
CA GLY A 351 -4.54 -8.64 -24.57
C GLY A 351 -3.74 -9.94 -24.63
N TYR A 352 -2.42 -9.86 -24.80
CA TYR A 352 -1.59 -11.06 -24.96
C TYR A 352 -1.22 -11.67 -23.60
N PRO A 353 -1.23 -13.00 -23.48
CA PRO A 353 -0.72 -13.68 -22.30
C PRO A 353 0.77 -13.45 -22.14
N VAL A 354 1.20 -13.26 -20.90
CA VAL A 354 2.61 -13.13 -20.51
C VAL A 354 2.95 -14.11 -19.39
N ILE A 355 4.22 -14.45 -19.27
CA ILE A 355 4.80 -15.14 -18.12
C ILE A 355 6.03 -14.37 -17.64
N GLY A 356 6.32 -14.43 -16.35
CA GLY A 356 7.58 -13.94 -15.80
C GLY A 356 8.67 -15.01 -15.92
N LEU A 357 9.91 -14.57 -16.06
CA LEU A 357 11.10 -15.41 -16.13
C LEU A 357 12.08 -14.94 -15.06
N GLU A 358 12.28 -15.75 -14.04
CA GLU A 358 13.15 -15.47 -12.91
C GLU A 358 14.50 -16.17 -13.12
N TYR A 359 15.55 -15.38 -13.30
CA TYR A 359 16.95 -15.80 -13.33
C TYR A 359 17.64 -15.37 -12.02
N PRO A 360 18.83 -15.90 -11.70
CA PRO A 360 19.61 -15.39 -10.59
C PRO A 360 19.92 -13.88 -10.76
N ASN A 361 19.38 -13.06 -9.87
CA ASN A 361 19.52 -11.59 -9.87
C ASN A 361 19.01 -10.89 -11.15
N HIS A 362 18.06 -11.50 -11.86
CA HIS A 362 17.45 -10.87 -13.03
C HIS A 362 16.03 -11.35 -13.27
N LEU A 363 15.16 -10.43 -13.65
CA LEU A 363 13.78 -10.70 -13.99
C LEU A 363 13.52 -10.26 -15.44
N SER A 364 12.86 -11.11 -16.23
CA SER A 364 12.36 -10.74 -17.56
C SER A 364 10.96 -11.31 -17.80
N LEU A 365 10.42 -11.09 -19.00
CA LEU A 365 9.14 -11.64 -19.42
C LEU A 365 9.28 -12.54 -20.64
N ALA A 366 8.24 -13.32 -20.90
CA ALA A 366 7.96 -13.84 -22.23
C ALA A 366 6.48 -13.67 -22.59
N VAL A 367 6.21 -13.42 -23.87
CA VAL A 367 4.87 -13.10 -24.41
C VAL A 367 4.42 -14.15 -25.41
N ALA A 368 3.16 -14.58 -25.31
CA ALA A 368 2.56 -15.45 -26.30
C ALA A 368 1.88 -14.60 -27.38
N LEU A 369 2.55 -14.45 -28.53
CA LEU A 369 1.97 -13.79 -29.71
C LEU A 369 0.89 -14.67 -30.37
N PRO A 370 -0.07 -14.08 -31.08
CA PRO A 370 -0.94 -14.80 -32.02
C PRO A 370 -0.14 -15.63 -33.04
N GLU A 371 -0.73 -16.71 -33.55
CA GLU A 371 -0.04 -17.78 -34.28
C GLU A 371 0.96 -17.32 -35.36
N GLY A 372 2.12 -17.99 -35.44
CA GLY A 372 3.07 -17.88 -36.55
C GLY A 372 4.39 -17.18 -36.24
N TYR A 373 4.52 -16.48 -35.10
CA TYR A 373 5.80 -15.89 -34.71
C TYR A 373 6.73 -16.93 -34.07
N LEU A 374 7.83 -17.26 -34.76
CA LEU A 374 8.77 -18.32 -34.36
C LEU A 374 10.22 -17.84 -34.23
N LYS A 375 10.48 -16.53 -34.22
CA LYS A 375 11.84 -15.98 -34.14
C LYS A 375 12.28 -15.76 -32.68
N GLY A 376 13.58 -15.81 -32.44
CA GLY A 376 14.19 -15.57 -31.13
C GLY A 376 14.07 -16.73 -30.14
N ASP A 377 14.51 -16.48 -28.91
CA ASP A 377 14.43 -17.42 -27.78
C ASP A 377 13.01 -17.56 -27.24
N ARG A 378 12.65 -18.79 -26.88
CA ARG A 378 11.26 -19.19 -26.61
C ARG A 378 11.16 -20.15 -25.45
N TYR A 379 10.04 -20.05 -24.74
CA TYR A 379 9.71 -20.86 -23.58
C TYR A 379 8.35 -21.51 -23.80
N ARG A 380 8.27 -22.81 -23.50
CA ARG A 380 6.99 -23.52 -23.50
C ARG A 380 6.44 -23.55 -22.08
N TYR A 381 5.23 -23.06 -21.91
CA TYR A 381 4.53 -23.12 -20.63
C TYR A 381 3.06 -23.47 -20.87
N LYS A 382 2.61 -24.57 -20.27
CA LYS A 382 1.33 -25.22 -20.62
C LYS A 382 1.27 -25.49 -22.14
N GLU A 383 0.13 -25.19 -22.78
CA GLU A 383 -0.09 -25.40 -24.21
C GLU A 383 0.28 -24.20 -25.10
N LYS A 384 1.10 -23.26 -24.60
CA LYS A 384 1.50 -22.06 -25.34
C LYS A 384 3.02 -21.92 -25.43
N THR A 385 3.47 -21.32 -26.51
CA THR A 385 4.85 -20.88 -26.72
C THR A 385 4.93 -19.38 -26.49
N TYR A 386 5.88 -18.96 -25.66
CA TYR A 386 6.14 -17.58 -25.31
C TYR A 386 7.50 -17.16 -25.84
N VAL A 387 7.61 -15.95 -26.37
CA VAL A 387 8.86 -15.38 -26.91
C VAL A 387 9.46 -14.44 -25.86
N HIS A 388 10.77 -14.53 -25.64
CA HIS A 388 11.47 -13.70 -24.66
C HIS A 388 11.25 -12.20 -24.92
N CYS A 389 11.02 -11.41 -23.88
CA CYS A 389 10.83 -9.97 -23.99
C CYS A 389 11.34 -9.30 -22.71
N ASP A 390 12.50 -8.65 -22.81
CA ASP A 390 13.20 -8.10 -21.65
C ASP A 390 13.30 -6.58 -21.74
N PRO A 391 12.57 -5.83 -20.90
CA PRO A 391 12.58 -4.38 -20.93
C PRO A 391 13.79 -3.74 -20.25
N SER A 392 14.64 -4.52 -19.59
CA SER A 392 15.92 -4.05 -19.06
C SER A 392 17.07 -4.20 -20.06
N PHE A 393 16.89 -5.01 -21.11
CA PHE A 393 17.89 -5.17 -22.17
C PHE A 393 17.79 -4.01 -23.18
N VAL A 394 18.26 -2.82 -22.77
CA VAL A 394 18.16 -1.60 -23.59
C VAL A 394 18.78 -1.81 -24.98
N GLY A 395 17.96 -1.60 -26.02
CA GLY A 395 18.33 -1.83 -27.42
C GLY A 395 18.08 -3.26 -27.93
N GLY A 396 17.78 -4.20 -27.04
CA GLY A 396 17.31 -5.54 -27.37
C GLY A 396 15.95 -5.56 -28.06
N LYS A 397 15.70 -6.60 -28.84
CA LYS A 397 14.46 -6.81 -29.57
C LYS A 397 13.66 -7.96 -28.96
N LEU A 398 12.39 -8.06 -29.37
CA LEU A 398 11.58 -9.23 -29.10
C LEU A 398 12.32 -10.51 -29.51
N GLY A 399 12.50 -11.42 -28.55
CA GLY A 399 13.19 -12.69 -28.72
C GLY A 399 14.69 -12.67 -28.40
N ASP A 400 15.27 -11.52 -28.10
CA ASP A 400 16.67 -11.43 -27.66
C ASP A 400 16.78 -11.70 -26.15
N VAL A 401 17.71 -12.56 -25.75
CA VAL A 401 18.10 -12.79 -24.34
C VAL A 401 19.44 -12.11 -24.08
N GLN A 402 19.62 -11.51 -22.90
CA GLN A 402 20.91 -10.92 -22.56
C GLN A 402 22.01 -11.99 -22.56
N PRO A 403 23.25 -11.66 -22.98
CA PRO A 403 24.33 -12.65 -23.08
C PRO A 403 24.55 -13.48 -21.81
N ASP A 404 24.44 -12.86 -20.64
CA ASP A 404 24.69 -13.49 -19.35
C ASP A 404 23.65 -14.57 -18.98
N PHE A 405 22.45 -14.52 -19.57
CA PHE A 405 21.34 -15.44 -19.27
C PHE A 405 21.04 -16.45 -20.38
N LYS A 406 21.77 -16.37 -21.51
CA LYS A 406 21.46 -17.13 -22.73
C LYS A 406 21.53 -18.66 -22.57
N GLU A 407 22.36 -19.14 -21.65
CA GLU A 407 22.54 -20.58 -21.36
C GLU A 407 21.88 -20.99 -20.04
N MET A 408 21.03 -20.13 -19.46
CA MET A 408 20.34 -20.40 -18.21
C MET A 408 18.86 -20.71 -18.45
N ASP A 409 18.33 -21.69 -17.72
CA ASP A 409 16.90 -21.95 -17.68
C ASP A 409 16.25 -21.11 -16.55
N PRO A 410 15.35 -20.16 -16.86
CA PRO A 410 14.66 -19.38 -15.84
C PRO A 410 13.59 -20.22 -15.15
N LYS A 411 13.29 -19.85 -13.90
CA LYS A 411 12.05 -20.28 -13.24
C LYS A 411 10.89 -19.48 -13.82
N VAL A 412 9.88 -20.19 -14.32
CA VAL A 412 8.67 -19.57 -14.88
C VAL A 412 7.75 -19.10 -13.75
N ILE A 413 7.39 -17.81 -13.77
CA ILE A 413 6.38 -17.22 -12.88
C ILE A 413 5.05 -17.10 -13.64
N PRO A 414 3.98 -17.77 -13.19
CA PRO A 414 2.66 -17.63 -13.80
C PRO A 414 2.08 -16.23 -13.58
N ILE A 415 1.58 -15.61 -14.64
CA ILE A 415 0.87 -14.33 -14.59
C ILE A 415 -0.55 -14.54 -15.11
N GLY A 416 -1.53 -14.08 -14.33
CA GLY A 416 -2.94 -14.12 -14.66
C GLY A 416 -3.34 -13.02 -15.67
N ASN A 417 -4.63 -13.03 -16.01
CA ASN A 417 -5.21 -11.94 -16.79
C ASN A 417 -5.08 -10.62 -16.03
N LEU A 418 -4.92 -9.52 -16.77
CA LEU A 418 -4.88 -8.20 -16.16
C LEU A 418 -6.23 -7.88 -15.53
N LEU A 419 -6.23 -7.60 -14.23
CA LEU A 419 -7.39 -7.14 -13.49
C LEU A 419 -7.43 -5.62 -13.48
N ILE A 420 -8.62 -5.06 -13.57
CA ILE A 420 -8.86 -3.61 -13.47
C ILE A 420 -9.66 -3.40 -12.18
N SER A 421 -9.12 -2.62 -11.26
CA SER A 421 -9.80 -2.27 -10.03
C SER A 421 -10.96 -1.31 -10.33
N GLY A 422 -12.17 -1.64 -9.85
CA GLY A 422 -13.36 -0.79 -9.99
C GLY A 422 -14.44 -1.29 -10.94
N ASN A 423 -14.46 -2.58 -11.28
CA ASN A 423 -15.64 -3.26 -11.85
C ASN A 423 -16.36 -4.08 -10.78
#